data_AF-A0AB94IKE8-F1
#
_entry.id   AF-A0AB94IKE8-F1
#
_cell.length_a   1.000
_cell.length_b   1.000
_cell.length_c   1.000
_cell.angle_alpha   90.00
_cell.angle_beta   90.00
_cell.angle_gamma   90.00
#
_symmetry.space_group_name_H-M   'P 1'
#
loop_
_entity.id
_entity.type
_entity.pdbx_description
1 polymer ?
#
loop_
_entity_poly.entity_id
_entity_poly.type
_entity_poly.pdbx_seq_one_letter_code
_entity_poly.pdbx_strand_id
1 'polypeptide(L)'
;MVELRLLKSETEYKQAIILADKMFRDEEHSSMGRAFPQVFSPELNQSYGAFINNELVSFIGLVPSVIHLGDAEAQAYSIGAVCTHPKHRKKGYASMLLEKVFAHAQRADASLIFVSGILPMYIKAGCSFYGEVNKYEINKGDLLVKEGYSVREILPYDWFNLRKLRHSRAVYFEQSIYDFSILYQAKGFASILKMEHKILVAESENQIKGFVVLGVPNSSSGSEELPSRVIEWGGEPHAIQSVLAESFQHGISFLQYSLPLHERELNNILNFKEKTVGPFPGTIKITNLDLLLKQLEPFFSGKIEIINIDKDYKKLLYKQKSIILSNADLEKLILQGDSNLDRLLEDIFPIPLPFPEGLNYV
;
A
#
# COMPACT_ATOMS: atom_id res chain seq x y z
N MET A 1 13.20 27.63 20.49
CA MET A 1 12.38 26.50 20.98
C MET A 1 11.84 25.77 19.76
N VAL A 2 11.73 24.44 19.79
CA VAL A 2 11.11 23.68 18.68
C VAL A 2 9.61 23.58 18.90
N GLU A 3 8.83 23.87 17.87
CA GLU A 3 7.37 23.72 17.87
C GLU A 3 7.00 22.51 16.99
N LEU A 4 6.20 21.58 17.51
CA LEU A 4 5.71 20.41 16.78
C LEU A 4 4.22 20.57 16.56
N ARG A 5 3.78 20.70 15.30
CA ARG A 5 2.37 20.98 14.99
C ARG A 5 2.00 20.60 13.57
N LEU A 6 0.68 20.55 13.32
CA LEU A 6 0.13 20.51 11.97
C LEU A 6 0.60 21.73 11.17
N LEU A 7 0.70 21.55 9.86
CA LEU A 7 0.90 22.65 8.92
C LEU A 7 -0.35 23.53 8.90
N LYS A 8 -0.17 24.85 8.80
CA LYS A 8 -1.28 25.81 8.98
C LYS A 8 -1.52 26.72 7.79
N SER A 9 -0.60 26.76 6.83
CA SER A 9 -0.68 27.69 5.70
C SER A 9 -0.02 27.13 4.45
N GLU A 10 -0.42 27.63 3.28
CA GLU A 10 0.21 27.30 2.01
C GLU A 10 1.74 27.48 2.04
N THR A 11 2.23 28.49 2.75
CA THR A 11 3.67 28.75 2.90
C THR A 11 4.37 27.59 3.61
N GLU A 12 3.76 26.99 4.62
CA GLU A 12 4.33 25.84 5.34
C GLU A 12 4.27 24.56 4.49
N TYR A 13 3.20 24.36 3.72
CA TYR A 13 3.13 23.28 2.74
C TYR A 13 4.21 23.42 1.65
N LYS A 14 4.44 24.64 1.14
CA LYS A 14 5.54 24.91 0.21
C LYS A 14 6.90 24.61 0.85
N GLN A 15 7.13 24.97 2.12
CA GLN A 15 8.36 24.62 2.83
C GLN A 15 8.54 23.10 2.97
N ALA A 16 7.47 22.35 3.28
CA ALA A 16 7.50 20.90 3.37
C ALA A 16 7.84 20.24 2.03
N ILE A 17 7.22 20.71 0.93
CA ILE A 17 7.51 20.23 -0.43
C ILE A 17 8.97 20.50 -0.78
N ILE A 18 9.46 21.73 -0.56
CA ILE A 18 10.87 22.09 -0.84
C ILE A 18 11.83 21.21 -0.04
N LEU A 19 11.55 20.97 1.24
CA LEU A 19 12.37 20.09 2.06
C LEU A 19 12.35 18.64 1.54
N ALA A 20 11.18 18.11 1.18
CA ALA A 20 11.03 16.76 0.69
C ALA A 20 11.70 16.58 -0.69
N ASP A 21 11.54 17.54 -1.60
CA ASP A 21 12.19 17.54 -2.92
C ASP A 21 13.70 17.51 -2.77
N LYS A 22 14.27 18.41 -1.95
CA LYS A 22 15.70 18.43 -1.66
C LYS A 22 16.24 17.11 -1.10
N MET A 23 15.38 16.33 -0.45
CA MET A 23 15.75 15.10 0.24
C MET A 23 15.57 13.84 -0.61
N PHE A 24 14.63 13.83 -1.53
CA PHE A 24 14.19 12.62 -2.24
C PHE A 24 14.20 12.73 -3.77
N ARG A 25 14.42 13.93 -4.33
CA ARG A 25 14.30 14.19 -5.76
C ARG A 25 15.61 14.70 -6.34
N ASP A 26 15.81 14.36 -7.61
CA ASP A 26 16.85 14.89 -8.49
C ASP A 26 16.19 15.57 -9.70
N GLU A 27 16.97 16.03 -10.67
CA GLU A 27 16.50 16.76 -11.85
C GLU A 27 15.56 15.96 -12.77
N GLU A 28 15.60 14.63 -12.70
CA GLU A 28 14.77 13.74 -13.52
C GLU A 28 13.44 13.39 -12.86
N HIS A 29 13.29 13.69 -11.57
CA HIS A 29 12.06 13.41 -10.85
C HIS A 29 11.10 14.60 -10.84
N SER A 30 9.80 14.32 -10.91
CA SER A 30 8.78 15.30 -10.53
C SER A 30 8.83 15.61 -9.03
N SER A 31 8.43 16.83 -8.64
CA SER A 31 8.30 17.22 -7.24
C SER A 31 7.45 16.23 -6.42
N MET A 32 7.86 15.96 -5.18
CA MET A 32 7.13 15.24 -4.15
C MET A 32 5.72 15.77 -3.96
N GLY A 33 5.52 17.09 -4.03
CA GLY A 33 4.20 17.71 -3.90
C GLY A 33 3.23 17.30 -5.02
N ARG A 34 3.76 17.02 -6.21
CA ARG A 34 2.98 16.51 -7.36
C ARG A 34 2.79 15.01 -7.29
N ALA A 35 3.83 14.27 -6.90
CA ALA A 35 3.80 12.80 -6.88
C ALA A 35 2.98 12.22 -5.72
N PHE A 36 2.93 12.93 -4.60
CA PHE A 36 2.23 12.50 -3.38
C PHE A 36 1.26 13.59 -2.90
N PRO A 37 0.24 13.95 -3.71
CA PRO A 37 -0.60 15.11 -3.44
C PRO A 37 -1.35 15.01 -2.10
N GLN A 38 -1.75 13.80 -1.69
CA GLN A 38 -2.43 13.58 -0.42
C GLN A 38 -1.53 13.86 0.80
N VAL A 39 -0.22 13.59 0.70
CA VAL A 39 0.76 13.86 1.78
C VAL A 39 0.85 15.36 2.08
N PHE A 40 0.71 16.19 1.03
CA PHE A 40 0.86 17.64 1.11
C PHE A 40 -0.48 18.38 0.94
N SER A 41 -1.60 17.71 1.22
CA SER A 41 -2.95 18.29 1.08
C SER A 41 -3.30 19.23 2.24
N PRO A 42 -3.57 20.53 1.95
CA PRO A 42 -4.16 21.45 2.91
C PRO A 42 -5.59 21.08 3.31
N GLU A 43 -6.33 20.42 2.42
CA GLU A 43 -7.72 20.00 2.64
C GLU A 43 -7.81 18.90 3.69
N LEU A 44 -6.89 17.93 3.66
CA LEU A 44 -6.79 16.89 4.68
C LEU A 44 -6.23 17.44 6.00
N ASN A 45 -5.21 18.31 5.93
CA ASN A 45 -4.55 18.91 7.10
C ASN A 45 -4.14 17.90 8.20
N GLN A 46 -3.46 16.82 7.80
CA GLN A 46 -3.08 15.73 8.70
C GLN A 46 -1.56 15.67 8.98
N SER A 47 -0.75 16.25 8.10
CA SER A 47 0.72 16.18 8.16
C SER A 47 1.31 17.13 9.21
N TYR A 48 2.42 16.72 9.85
CA TYR A 48 3.07 17.48 10.92
C TYR A 48 4.45 17.99 10.51
N GLY A 49 4.83 19.15 11.08
CA GLY A 49 6.15 19.74 10.96
C GLY A 49 6.78 20.05 12.32
N ALA A 50 8.11 20.00 12.36
CA ALA A 50 8.91 20.58 13.42
C ALA A 50 9.45 21.93 12.96
N PHE A 51 9.19 22.99 13.72
CA PHE A 51 9.51 24.36 13.38
C PHE A 51 10.48 24.99 14.37
N ILE A 52 11.43 25.78 13.86
CA ILE A 52 12.33 26.62 14.65
C ILE A 52 12.26 28.02 14.06
N ASN A 53 11.85 29.01 14.85
CA ASN A 53 11.66 30.39 14.38
C ASN A 53 10.78 30.48 13.11
N ASN A 54 9.68 29.70 13.08
CA ASN A 54 8.75 29.55 11.95
C ASN A 54 9.33 28.92 10.67
N GLU A 55 10.57 28.43 10.69
CA GLU A 55 11.16 27.64 9.61
C GLU A 55 10.90 26.15 9.85
N LEU A 56 10.37 25.45 8.85
CA LEU A 56 10.18 24.00 8.90
C LEU A 56 11.53 23.29 8.77
N VAL A 57 11.91 22.52 9.80
CA VAL A 57 13.20 21.80 9.85
C VAL A 57 13.04 20.29 9.78
N SER A 58 11.83 19.77 9.99
CA SER A 58 11.49 18.35 9.82
C SER A 58 10.01 18.21 9.46
N PHE A 59 9.67 17.20 8.67
CA PHE A 59 8.32 16.92 8.19
C PHE A 59 8.00 15.43 8.29
N ILE A 60 6.74 15.12 8.58
CA ILE A 60 6.15 13.79 8.47
C ILE A 60 4.80 13.90 7.77
N GLY A 61 4.68 13.20 6.64
CA GLY A 61 3.44 13.06 5.89
C GLY A 61 2.50 12.09 6.58
N LEU A 62 1.21 12.41 6.62
CA LEU A 62 0.18 11.53 7.17
C LEU A 62 -1.04 11.54 6.27
N VAL A 63 -1.45 10.37 5.77
CA VAL A 63 -2.58 10.23 4.84
C VAL A 63 -3.60 9.22 5.40
N PRO A 64 -4.87 9.61 5.62
CA PRO A 64 -5.91 8.69 6.07
C PRO A 64 -6.35 7.77 4.94
N SER A 65 -6.78 6.57 5.30
CA SER A 65 -7.38 5.60 4.39
C SER A 65 -8.35 4.68 5.11
N VAL A 66 -9.31 4.12 4.37
CA VAL A 66 -10.15 3.01 4.83
C VAL A 66 -9.73 1.78 4.03
N ILE A 67 -9.57 0.64 4.70
CA ILE A 67 -9.27 -0.63 4.06
C ILE A 67 -10.49 -1.51 4.16
N HIS A 68 -10.93 -2.00 3.01
CA HIS A 68 -11.99 -2.99 2.90
C HIS A 68 -11.38 -4.40 2.86
N LEU A 69 -11.94 -5.29 3.68
CA LEU A 69 -11.59 -6.69 3.76
C LEU A 69 -12.87 -7.53 3.83
N GLY A 70 -13.35 -8.01 2.68
CA GLY A 70 -14.71 -8.55 2.60
C GLY A 70 -15.72 -7.52 3.11
N ASP A 71 -16.51 -7.90 4.11
CA ASP A 71 -17.51 -7.01 4.74
C ASP A 71 -16.95 -6.19 5.92
N ALA A 72 -15.66 -6.33 6.25
CA ALA A 72 -15.01 -5.57 7.30
C ALA A 72 -14.32 -4.32 6.75
N GLU A 73 -14.24 -3.29 7.60
CA GLU A 73 -13.53 -2.06 7.33
C GLU A 73 -12.54 -1.74 8.45
N ALA A 74 -11.30 -1.44 8.09
CA ALA A 74 -10.29 -0.96 9.03
C ALA A 74 -9.87 0.47 8.68
N GLN A 75 -9.92 1.36 9.68
CA GLN A 75 -9.42 2.72 9.54
C GLN A 75 -7.90 2.71 9.70
N ALA A 76 -7.20 3.33 8.75
CA ALA A 76 -5.76 3.32 8.71
C ALA A 76 -5.17 4.67 8.33
N TYR A 77 -3.90 4.84 8.65
CA TYR A 77 -3.08 5.92 8.11
C TYR A 77 -1.86 5.38 7.38
N SER A 78 -1.33 6.15 6.45
CA SER A 78 -0.02 5.90 5.85
C SER A 78 0.93 7.06 6.16
N ILE A 79 2.14 6.73 6.57
CA ILE A 79 3.24 7.67 6.82
C ILE A 79 4.14 7.72 5.58
N GLY A 80 4.33 8.93 5.07
CA GLY A 80 5.12 9.22 3.87
C GLY A 80 6.03 10.43 4.02
N ALA A 81 6.93 10.62 3.06
CA ALA A 81 7.82 11.78 2.93
C ALA A 81 8.57 12.23 4.22
N VAL A 82 8.92 11.30 5.11
CA VAL A 82 9.54 11.62 6.40
C VAL A 82 10.96 12.15 6.21
N CYS A 83 11.18 13.44 6.48
CA CYS A 83 12.47 14.06 6.26
C CYS A 83 12.84 15.08 7.33
N THR A 84 14.15 15.25 7.53
CA THR A 84 14.73 16.26 8.43
C THR A 84 15.85 16.97 7.69
N HIS A 85 15.86 18.30 7.73
CA HIS A 85 16.90 19.11 7.12
C HIS A 85 18.28 18.66 7.61
N PRO A 86 19.30 18.50 6.73
CA PRO A 86 20.61 17.95 7.11
C PRO A 86 21.25 18.58 8.35
N LYS A 87 21.13 19.91 8.50
CA LYS A 87 21.65 20.68 9.65
C LYS A 87 20.91 20.43 10.98
N HIS A 88 19.77 19.73 10.93
CA HIS A 88 18.88 19.47 12.07
C HIS A 88 18.75 17.98 12.39
N ARG A 89 19.51 17.10 11.71
CA ARG A 89 19.51 15.65 11.99
C ARG A 89 20.13 15.32 13.34
N LYS A 90 19.85 14.11 13.83
CA LYS A 90 20.31 13.56 15.12
C LYS A 90 19.85 14.37 16.36
N LYS A 91 18.81 15.19 16.22
CA LYS A 91 18.19 15.97 17.30
C LYS A 91 16.84 15.40 17.78
N GLY A 92 16.45 14.22 17.29
CA GLY A 92 15.22 13.53 17.70
C GLY A 92 13.92 13.98 17.02
N TYR A 93 13.95 15.00 16.15
CA TYR A 93 12.72 15.57 15.57
C TYR A 93 11.83 14.57 14.83
N ALA A 94 12.40 13.65 14.04
CA ALA A 94 11.62 12.61 13.36
C ALA A 94 10.87 11.71 14.36
N SER A 95 11.53 11.30 15.46
CA SER A 95 10.90 10.49 16.51
C SER A 95 9.80 11.25 17.25
N MET A 96 10.03 12.53 17.58
CA MET A 96 9.00 13.35 18.23
C MET A 96 7.79 13.58 17.33
N LEU A 97 8.00 13.73 16.01
CA LEU A 97 6.93 13.82 15.02
C LEU A 97 6.17 12.49 14.86
N LEU A 98 6.88 11.36 14.88
CA LEU A 98 6.27 10.03 14.84
C LEU A 98 5.33 9.80 16.04
N GLU A 99 5.72 10.23 17.24
CA GLU A 99 4.85 10.18 18.43
C GLU A 99 3.58 11.03 18.24
N LYS A 100 3.68 12.22 17.61
CA LYS A 100 2.51 13.04 17.28
C LYS A 100 1.56 12.31 16.33
N VAL A 101 2.11 11.64 15.33
CA VAL A 101 1.34 10.86 14.36
C VAL A 101 0.65 9.66 15.02
N PHE A 102 1.31 8.94 15.92
CA PHE A 102 0.68 7.83 16.63
C PHE A 102 -0.46 8.30 17.54
N ALA A 103 -0.25 9.39 18.29
CA ALA A 103 -1.30 10.00 19.09
C ALA A 103 -2.43 10.60 18.23
N HIS A 104 -2.13 11.01 16.99
CA HIS A 104 -3.12 11.42 16.03
C HIS A 104 -3.99 10.22 15.61
N ALA A 105 -3.38 9.15 15.11
CA ALA A 105 -4.08 7.97 14.62
C ALA A 105 -4.97 7.34 15.71
N GLN A 106 -4.46 7.25 16.95
CA GLN A 106 -5.24 6.76 18.08
C GLN A 106 -6.48 7.62 18.38
N ARG A 107 -6.38 8.95 18.29
CA ARG A 107 -7.53 9.85 18.49
C ARG A 107 -8.54 9.82 17.35
N ALA A 108 -8.12 9.37 16.18
CA ALA A 108 -8.95 9.22 15.00
C ALA A 108 -9.53 7.80 14.86
N ASP A 109 -9.36 6.94 15.87
CA ASP A 109 -9.75 5.53 15.84
C ASP A 109 -9.20 4.74 14.62
N ALA A 110 -8.02 5.12 14.14
CA ALA A 110 -7.30 4.35 13.13
C ALA A 110 -6.51 3.23 13.81
N SER A 111 -6.85 1.98 13.51
CA SER A 111 -6.27 0.78 14.12
C SER A 111 -4.93 0.39 13.50
N LEU A 112 -4.63 0.87 12.30
CA LEU A 112 -3.42 0.56 11.53
C LEU A 112 -2.67 1.82 11.09
N ILE A 113 -1.34 1.73 11.04
CA ILE A 113 -0.48 2.72 10.39
C ILE A 113 0.51 2.01 9.48
N PHE A 114 0.46 2.27 8.19
CA PHE A 114 1.43 1.82 7.20
C PHE A 114 2.61 2.78 7.13
N VAL A 115 3.81 2.23 6.99
CA VAL A 115 5.06 2.99 6.91
C VAL A 115 5.88 2.41 5.78
N SER A 116 6.15 3.18 4.73
CA SER A 116 6.96 2.73 3.59
C SER A 116 8.43 2.43 3.96
N GLY A 117 8.91 2.93 5.11
CA GLY A 117 10.28 2.76 5.59
C GLY A 117 10.50 1.59 6.56
N ILE A 118 11.76 1.14 6.61
CA ILE A 118 12.26 0.04 7.46
C ILE A 118 13.34 0.49 8.47
N LEU A 119 13.51 1.80 8.64
CA LEU A 119 14.56 2.35 9.52
C LEU A 119 14.37 1.85 10.97
N PRO A 120 15.47 1.64 11.73
CA PRO A 120 15.39 1.14 13.10
C PRO A 120 14.51 1.97 14.04
N MET A 121 14.27 3.26 13.74
CA MET A 121 13.36 4.09 14.52
C MET A 121 11.91 3.61 14.49
N TYR A 122 11.44 3.06 13.36
CA TYR A 122 10.08 2.53 13.23
C TYR A 122 9.93 1.24 14.03
N ILE A 123 10.89 0.33 13.91
CA ILE A 123 10.90 -0.93 14.68
C ILE A 123 10.93 -0.65 16.18
N LYS A 124 11.78 0.28 16.63
CA LYS A 124 11.83 0.72 18.04
C LYS A 124 10.53 1.39 18.51
N ALA A 125 9.76 1.98 17.60
CA ALA A 125 8.46 2.57 17.88
C ALA A 125 7.30 1.55 17.81
N GLY A 126 7.62 0.26 17.65
CA GLY A 126 6.65 -0.83 17.61
C GLY A 126 5.97 -1.01 16.26
N CYS A 127 6.64 -0.64 15.15
CA CYS A 127 6.25 -1.12 13.82
C CYS A 127 6.86 -2.51 13.56
N SER A 128 6.21 -3.33 12.74
CA SER A 128 6.64 -4.67 12.37
C SER A 128 6.48 -4.91 10.87
N PHE A 129 7.20 -5.90 10.34
CA PHE A 129 6.95 -6.40 8.99
C PHE A 129 5.60 -7.12 8.94
N TYR A 130 4.98 -7.17 7.77
CA TYR A 130 3.66 -7.76 7.57
C TYR A 130 3.49 -8.22 6.13
N GLY A 131 2.54 -9.13 5.93
CA GLY A 131 2.19 -9.66 4.62
C GLY A 131 3.33 -10.41 3.94
N GLU A 132 3.00 -11.13 2.88
CA GLU A 132 3.97 -11.85 2.05
C GLU A 132 3.61 -11.67 0.57
N VAL A 133 4.65 -11.54 -0.25
CA VAL A 133 4.54 -11.27 -1.68
C VAL A 133 5.40 -12.23 -2.48
N ASN A 134 4.83 -12.76 -3.56
CA ASN A 134 5.57 -13.42 -4.62
C ASN A 134 5.99 -12.39 -5.65
N LYS A 135 7.27 -12.34 -6.00
CA LYS A 135 7.77 -11.49 -7.09
C LYS A 135 8.05 -12.36 -8.29
N TYR A 136 7.36 -12.05 -9.39
CA TYR A 136 7.48 -12.72 -10.67
C TYR A 136 8.17 -11.82 -11.68
N GLU A 137 8.99 -12.44 -12.52
CA GLU A 137 9.58 -11.84 -13.71
C GLU A 137 8.92 -12.46 -14.95
N ILE A 138 8.34 -11.60 -15.79
CA ILE A 138 7.53 -12.00 -16.94
C ILE A 138 8.13 -11.37 -18.20
N ASN A 139 8.44 -12.21 -19.18
CA ASN A 139 8.95 -11.86 -20.49
C ASN A 139 7.88 -12.08 -21.57
N LYS A 140 8.12 -11.50 -22.74
CA LYS A 140 7.27 -11.72 -23.92
C LYS A 140 7.19 -13.21 -24.25
N GLY A 141 5.97 -13.71 -24.40
CA GLY A 141 5.70 -15.11 -24.74
C GLY A 141 5.56 -16.06 -23.55
N ASP A 142 5.84 -15.60 -22.32
CA ASP A 142 5.63 -16.41 -21.10
C ASP A 142 4.15 -16.65 -20.78
N LEU A 143 3.31 -15.67 -21.13
CA LEU A 143 1.87 -15.73 -20.98
C LEU A 143 1.21 -15.64 -22.34
N LEU A 144 0.05 -16.27 -22.45
CA LEU A 144 -0.81 -16.21 -23.63
C LEU A 144 -2.08 -15.43 -23.28
N VAL A 145 -2.53 -14.61 -24.23
CA VAL A 145 -3.86 -14.01 -24.19
C VAL A 145 -4.89 -15.14 -24.19
N LYS A 146 -5.87 -15.06 -23.28
CA LYS A 146 -6.94 -16.06 -23.19
C LYS A 146 -7.98 -15.80 -24.27
N GLU A 147 -8.51 -16.88 -24.85
CA GLU A 147 -9.57 -16.78 -25.86
C GLU A 147 -10.76 -15.97 -25.34
N GLY A 148 -11.35 -15.15 -26.21
CA GLY A 148 -12.48 -14.29 -25.85
C GLY A 148 -12.10 -12.95 -25.22
N TYR A 149 -10.81 -12.67 -25.00
CA TYR A 149 -10.32 -11.37 -24.55
C TYR A 149 -9.62 -10.57 -25.66
N SER A 150 -9.91 -9.28 -25.72
CA SER A 150 -9.12 -8.27 -26.45
C SER A 150 -8.57 -7.24 -25.47
N VAL A 151 -7.32 -6.81 -25.65
CA VAL A 151 -6.69 -5.82 -24.77
C VAL A 151 -6.52 -4.50 -25.50
N ARG A 152 -6.76 -3.39 -24.81
CA ARG A 152 -6.55 -2.03 -25.31
C ARG A 152 -6.14 -1.08 -24.19
N GLU A 153 -5.69 0.12 -24.58
CA GLU A 153 -5.53 1.21 -23.61
C GLU A 153 -6.88 1.71 -23.11
N ILE A 154 -6.89 2.24 -21.88
CA ILE A 154 -8.08 2.83 -21.27
C ILE A 154 -8.61 4.03 -22.07
N LEU A 155 -9.92 4.22 -22.05
CA LEU A 155 -10.61 5.37 -22.64
C LEU A 155 -11.33 6.22 -21.57
N PRO A 156 -11.60 7.52 -21.82
CA PRO A 156 -12.17 8.42 -20.81
C PRO A 156 -13.53 8.00 -20.23
N TYR A 157 -14.25 7.09 -20.90
CA TYR A 157 -15.56 6.59 -20.45
C TYR A 157 -15.47 5.28 -19.65
N ASP A 158 -14.27 4.73 -19.43
CA ASP A 158 -14.09 3.43 -18.75
C ASP A 158 -14.05 3.52 -17.22
N TRP A 159 -13.99 4.73 -16.65
CA TRP A 159 -13.75 4.94 -15.21
C TRP A 159 -14.73 4.21 -14.29
N PHE A 160 -16.01 4.11 -14.67
CA PHE A 160 -17.01 3.39 -13.88
C PHE A 160 -16.74 1.87 -13.85
N ASN A 161 -16.23 1.30 -14.94
CA ASN A 161 -15.84 -0.10 -14.99
C ASN A 161 -14.61 -0.36 -14.11
N LEU A 162 -13.59 0.50 -14.18
CA LEU A 162 -12.40 0.39 -13.32
C LEU A 162 -12.78 0.44 -11.84
N ARG A 163 -13.65 1.38 -11.45
CA ARG A 163 -14.16 1.45 -10.06
C ARG A 163 -14.80 0.13 -9.65
N LYS A 164 -15.69 -0.42 -10.48
CA LYS A 164 -16.38 -1.69 -10.19
C LYS A 164 -15.39 -2.85 -10.01
N LEU A 165 -14.44 -3.00 -10.93
CA LEU A 165 -13.45 -4.08 -10.90
C LEU A 165 -12.46 -3.98 -9.74
N ARG A 166 -12.17 -2.76 -9.28
CA ARG A 166 -11.34 -2.53 -8.10
C ARG A 166 -12.08 -2.86 -6.82
N HIS A 167 -13.36 -2.46 -6.71
CA HIS A 167 -14.20 -2.75 -5.55
C HIS A 167 -14.64 -4.22 -5.47
N SER A 168 -14.46 -5.01 -6.53
CA SER A 168 -14.69 -6.46 -6.49
C SER A 168 -13.52 -7.27 -5.92
N ARG A 169 -12.39 -6.61 -5.57
CA ARG A 169 -11.26 -7.29 -4.94
C ARG A 169 -11.60 -7.62 -3.49
N ALA A 170 -11.04 -8.72 -3.00
CA ALA A 170 -11.23 -9.14 -1.61
C ALA A 170 -10.65 -8.15 -0.59
N VAL A 171 -9.55 -7.47 -0.97
CA VAL A 171 -8.87 -6.46 -0.15
C VAL A 171 -8.52 -5.26 -1.01
N TYR A 172 -8.91 -4.05 -0.58
CA TYR A 172 -8.59 -2.83 -1.29
C TYR A 172 -8.70 -1.59 -0.38
N PHE A 173 -7.99 -0.52 -0.75
CA PHE A 173 -8.19 0.80 -0.14
C PHE A 173 -9.49 1.42 -0.65
N GLU A 174 -10.27 2.10 0.17
CA GLU A 174 -11.35 2.93 -0.33
C GLU A 174 -10.77 4.05 -1.20
N GLN A 175 -11.32 4.21 -2.41
CA GLN A 175 -11.03 5.34 -3.29
C GLN A 175 -12.29 5.65 -4.09
N SER A 176 -12.58 6.93 -4.24
CA SER A 176 -13.49 7.42 -5.25
C SER A 176 -12.85 7.35 -6.65
N ILE A 177 -13.66 7.61 -7.68
CA ILE A 177 -13.15 7.77 -9.05
C ILE A 177 -12.14 8.92 -9.12
N TYR A 178 -12.40 9.99 -8.36
CA TYR A 178 -11.54 11.16 -8.33
C TYR A 178 -10.19 10.83 -7.71
N ASP A 179 -10.17 10.13 -6.57
CA ASP A 179 -8.93 9.70 -5.91
C ASP A 179 -8.09 8.82 -6.84
N PHE A 180 -8.72 7.82 -7.48
CA PHE A 180 -8.03 6.96 -8.44
C PHE A 180 -7.41 7.78 -9.58
N SER A 181 -8.17 8.73 -10.15
CA SER A 181 -7.68 9.58 -11.24
C SER A 181 -6.51 10.47 -10.81
N ILE A 182 -6.56 11.04 -9.59
CA ILE A 182 -5.48 11.85 -9.04
C ILE A 182 -4.23 11.01 -8.85
N LEU A 183 -4.36 9.85 -8.19
CA LEU A 183 -3.21 8.99 -7.87
C LEU A 183 -2.59 8.38 -9.13
N TYR A 184 -3.42 8.03 -10.11
CA TYR A 184 -2.95 7.63 -11.44
C TYR A 184 -2.10 8.71 -12.10
N GLN A 185 -2.57 9.98 -12.08
CA GLN A 185 -1.84 11.11 -12.68
C GLN A 185 -0.61 11.53 -11.88
N ALA A 186 -0.66 11.41 -10.55
CA ALA A 186 0.42 11.74 -9.64
C ALA A 186 1.59 10.76 -9.76
N LYS A 187 1.30 9.49 -10.11
CA LYS A 187 2.31 8.45 -10.34
C LYS A 187 3.18 8.18 -9.11
N GLY A 188 2.63 8.25 -7.89
CA GLY A 188 3.40 8.19 -6.63
C GLY A 188 4.56 7.20 -6.63
N PHE A 189 4.28 5.90 -6.55
CA PHE A 189 5.32 4.86 -6.54
C PHE A 189 6.17 4.83 -7.84
N ALA A 190 5.52 4.86 -9.01
CA ALA A 190 6.21 4.85 -10.30
C ALA A 190 7.20 6.02 -10.46
N SER A 191 6.86 7.20 -9.94
CA SER A 191 7.70 8.40 -9.98
C SER A 191 9.00 8.22 -9.22
N ILE A 192 9.08 7.35 -8.20
CA ILE A 192 10.33 7.06 -7.47
C ILE A 192 11.31 6.34 -8.38
N LEU A 193 10.80 5.53 -9.31
CA LEU A 193 11.58 4.76 -10.28
C LEU A 193 11.70 5.48 -11.63
N LYS A 194 11.32 6.76 -11.71
CA LYS A 194 11.31 7.57 -12.94
C LYS A 194 10.47 6.92 -14.05
N MET A 195 9.35 6.30 -13.64
CA MET A 195 8.40 5.62 -14.52
C MET A 195 7.14 6.46 -14.72
N GLU A 196 6.52 6.25 -15.88
CA GLU A 196 5.21 6.78 -16.24
C GLU A 196 4.13 5.71 -16.04
N HIS A 197 2.91 6.13 -15.74
CA HIS A 197 1.80 5.20 -15.69
C HIS A 197 1.18 4.96 -17.07
N LYS A 198 0.78 3.70 -17.32
CA LYS A 198 -0.08 3.29 -18.44
C LYS A 198 -1.16 2.36 -17.92
N ILE A 199 -2.39 2.46 -18.42
CA ILE A 199 -3.47 1.50 -18.10
C ILE A 199 -3.85 0.73 -19.35
N LEU A 200 -3.86 -0.59 -19.20
CA LEU A 200 -4.43 -1.52 -20.16
C LEU A 200 -5.66 -2.20 -19.56
N VAL A 201 -6.67 -2.43 -20.40
CA VAL A 201 -7.91 -3.10 -20.04
C VAL A 201 -8.12 -4.32 -20.92
N ALA A 202 -8.66 -5.40 -20.36
CA ALA A 202 -9.12 -6.57 -21.10
C ALA A 202 -10.64 -6.53 -21.22
N GLU A 203 -11.12 -6.65 -22.45
CA GLU A 203 -12.52 -6.65 -22.82
C GLU A 203 -12.96 -8.03 -23.31
N SER A 204 -14.17 -8.42 -22.93
CA SER A 204 -14.86 -9.59 -23.45
C SER A 204 -16.35 -9.27 -23.54
N GLU A 205 -17.01 -9.67 -24.63
CA GLU A 205 -18.44 -9.41 -24.86
C GLU A 205 -18.83 -7.92 -24.67
N ASN A 206 -17.98 -6.99 -25.15
CA ASN A 206 -18.13 -5.54 -25.00
C ASN A 206 -18.18 -5.04 -23.55
N GLN A 207 -17.61 -5.79 -22.60
CA GLN A 207 -17.46 -5.39 -21.21
C GLN A 207 -16.00 -5.47 -20.79
N ILE A 208 -15.52 -4.48 -20.04
CA ILE A 208 -14.21 -4.58 -19.39
C ILE A 208 -14.32 -5.58 -18.24
N LYS A 209 -13.50 -6.62 -18.30
CA LYS A 209 -13.44 -7.70 -17.29
C LYS A 209 -12.20 -7.62 -16.41
N GLY A 210 -11.19 -6.86 -16.82
CA GLY A 210 -9.99 -6.64 -16.03
C GLY A 210 -9.20 -5.43 -16.48
N PHE A 211 -8.37 -4.89 -15.60
CA PHE A 211 -7.41 -3.83 -15.91
C PHE A 211 -6.10 -4.04 -15.16
N VAL A 212 -5.04 -3.45 -15.71
CA VAL A 212 -3.73 -3.34 -15.05
C VAL A 212 -3.18 -1.93 -15.26
N VAL A 213 -2.75 -1.29 -14.17
CA VAL A 213 -1.92 -0.10 -14.17
C VAL A 213 -0.45 -0.53 -14.16
N LEU A 214 0.30 -0.07 -15.14
CA LEU A 214 1.71 -0.37 -15.35
C LEU A 214 2.54 0.87 -15.06
N GLY A 215 3.68 0.70 -14.38
CA GLY A 215 4.77 1.67 -14.34
C GLY A 215 5.76 1.32 -15.43
N VAL A 216 5.94 2.22 -16.39
CA VAL A 216 6.77 2.02 -17.58
C VAL A 216 7.97 2.97 -17.50
N PRO A 217 9.22 2.47 -17.58
CA PRO A 217 10.40 3.34 -17.57
C PRO A 217 10.37 4.35 -18.71
N ASN A 218 10.88 5.55 -18.43
CA ASN A 218 11.11 6.54 -19.49
C ASN A 218 12.23 6.05 -20.40
N SER A 219 11.94 5.89 -21.69
CA SER A 219 12.90 5.46 -22.72
C SER A 219 14.03 6.47 -22.98
N SER A 220 14.00 7.63 -22.32
CA SER A 220 14.96 8.74 -22.49
C SER A 220 16.22 8.60 -21.64
N SER A 221 16.21 7.77 -20.60
CA SER A 221 17.36 7.51 -19.74
C SER A 221 18.08 6.27 -20.24
N GLY A 222 19.23 6.44 -20.92
CA GLY A 222 20.08 5.38 -21.47
C GLY A 222 20.74 4.45 -20.45
N SER A 223 20.08 4.20 -19.31
CA SER A 223 20.40 3.16 -18.34
C SER A 223 19.79 1.82 -18.79
N GLU A 224 20.37 0.71 -18.31
CA GLU A 224 19.88 -0.67 -18.44
C GLU A 224 18.34 -0.74 -18.44
N GLU A 225 17.76 -1.61 -19.27
CA GLU A 225 16.30 -1.81 -19.39
C GLU A 225 15.68 -2.15 -18.03
N LEU A 226 15.30 -1.12 -17.26
CA LEU A 226 14.58 -1.30 -16.01
C LEU A 226 13.27 -2.03 -16.32
N PRO A 227 12.88 -3.06 -15.55
CA PRO A 227 11.63 -3.74 -15.83
C PRO A 227 10.47 -2.77 -15.59
N SER A 228 9.44 -2.86 -16.41
CA SER A 228 8.15 -2.28 -16.06
C SER A 228 7.60 -2.94 -14.80
N ARG A 229 6.70 -2.25 -14.10
CA ARG A 229 6.09 -2.73 -12.85
C ARG A 229 4.59 -2.85 -13.02
N VAL A 230 3.99 -3.92 -12.50
CA VAL A 230 2.55 -3.95 -12.23
C VAL A 230 2.29 -3.16 -10.96
N ILE A 231 1.53 -2.07 -11.05
CA ILE A 231 1.28 -1.12 -9.94
C ILE A 231 -0.06 -1.42 -9.27
N GLU A 232 -1.11 -1.65 -10.05
CA GLU A 232 -2.46 -1.87 -9.56
C GLU A 232 -3.21 -2.73 -10.58
N TRP A 233 -4.18 -3.52 -10.12
CA TRP A 233 -5.00 -4.35 -10.98
C TRP A 233 -6.40 -4.52 -10.38
N GLY A 234 -7.31 -5.05 -11.18
CA GLY A 234 -8.63 -5.47 -10.72
C GLY A 234 -9.39 -6.22 -11.80
N GLY A 235 -10.33 -7.06 -11.38
CA GLY A 235 -11.14 -7.89 -12.27
C GLY A 235 -10.73 -9.36 -12.30
N GLU A 236 -11.18 -10.05 -13.34
CA GLU A 236 -11.06 -11.51 -13.45
C GLU A 236 -9.60 -11.95 -13.69
N PRO A 237 -9.12 -13.03 -13.04
CA PRO A 237 -7.71 -13.44 -13.16
C PRO A 237 -7.25 -13.74 -14.59
N HIS A 238 -8.12 -14.33 -15.42
CA HIS A 238 -7.81 -14.58 -16.84
C HIS A 238 -7.84 -13.30 -17.71
N ALA A 239 -8.62 -12.29 -17.33
CA ALA A 239 -8.58 -10.98 -17.96
C ALA A 239 -7.24 -10.30 -17.63
N ILE A 240 -6.81 -10.33 -16.36
CA ILE A 240 -5.51 -9.80 -15.93
C ILE A 240 -4.37 -10.53 -16.65
N GLN A 241 -4.40 -11.87 -16.70
CA GLN A 241 -3.42 -12.66 -17.47
C GLN A 241 -3.31 -12.18 -18.92
N SER A 242 -4.45 -11.92 -19.57
CA SER A 242 -4.50 -11.43 -20.95
C SER A 242 -3.89 -10.04 -21.08
N VAL A 243 -4.16 -9.13 -20.14
CA VAL A 243 -3.52 -7.81 -20.10
C VAL A 243 -2.00 -7.94 -19.95
N LEU A 244 -1.51 -8.79 -19.05
CA LEU A 244 -0.07 -9.00 -18.86
C LEU A 244 0.58 -9.55 -20.13
N ALA A 245 -0.05 -10.54 -20.78
CA ALA A 245 0.43 -11.13 -22.03
C ALA A 245 0.48 -10.13 -23.20
N GLU A 246 -0.57 -9.31 -23.37
CA GLU A 246 -0.63 -8.36 -24.49
C GLU A 246 0.19 -7.08 -24.21
N SER A 247 0.53 -6.79 -22.95
CA SER A 247 1.30 -5.60 -22.58
C SER A 247 2.61 -5.44 -23.39
N PHE A 248 3.23 -6.55 -23.80
CA PHE A 248 4.44 -6.53 -24.63
C PHE A 248 4.23 -5.98 -26.05
N GLN A 249 3.00 -6.00 -26.56
CA GLN A 249 2.64 -5.34 -27.82
C GLN A 249 2.36 -3.84 -27.62
N HIS A 250 2.18 -3.40 -26.37
CA HIS A 250 1.94 -2.00 -25.98
C HIS A 250 3.22 -1.28 -25.50
N GLY A 251 4.40 -1.77 -25.91
CA GLY A 251 5.69 -1.13 -25.65
C GLY A 251 6.38 -1.57 -24.35
N ILE A 252 5.92 -2.64 -23.71
CA ILE A 252 6.59 -3.23 -22.55
C ILE A 252 7.61 -4.28 -23.02
N SER A 253 8.86 -4.18 -22.57
CA SER A 253 9.89 -5.18 -22.91
C SER A 253 9.98 -6.31 -21.86
N PHE A 254 9.92 -5.93 -20.58
CA PHE A 254 10.11 -6.82 -19.45
C PHE A 254 9.25 -6.34 -18.27
N LEU A 255 8.61 -7.26 -17.55
CA LEU A 255 7.65 -6.93 -16.49
C LEU A 255 7.97 -7.65 -15.18
N GLN A 256 8.02 -6.88 -14.10
CA GLN A 256 8.06 -7.41 -12.74
C GLN A 256 6.68 -7.23 -12.09
N TYR A 257 6.17 -8.31 -11.50
CA TYR A 257 4.90 -8.33 -10.79
C TYR A 257 5.09 -8.81 -9.35
N SER A 258 4.93 -7.89 -8.40
CA SER A 258 4.84 -8.18 -6.97
C SER A 258 3.38 -8.50 -6.61
N LEU A 259 3.08 -9.77 -6.35
CA LEU A 259 1.73 -10.27 -6.13
C LEU A 259 1.57 -10.81 -4.70
N PRO A 260 0.69 -10.23 -3.86
CA PRO A 260 0.41 -10.74 -2.52
C PRO A 260 -0.01 -12.21 -2.51
N LEU A 261 0.39 -12.98 -1.49
CA LEU A 261 0.03 -14.40 -1.40
C LEU A 261 -1.47 -14.67 -1.36
N HIS A 262 -2.25 -13.75 -0.80
CA HIS A 262 -3.71 -13.90 -0.70
C HIS A 262 -4.42 -13.78 -2.06
N GLU A 263 -3.75 -13.31 -3.11
CA GLU A 263 -4.27 -13.29 -4.49
C GLU A 263 -4.15 -14.67 -5.13
N ARG A 264 -4.83 -15.67 -4.55
CA ARG A 264 -4.62 -17.11 -4.80
C ARG A 264 -4.76 -17.48 -6.28
N GLU A 265 -5.80 -16.99 -6.96
CA GLU A 265 -6.06 -17.33 -8.36
C GLU A 265 -4.99 -16.80 -9.32
N LEU A 266 -4.53 -15.57 -9.12
CA LEU A 266 -3.43 -14.99 -9.90
C LEU A 266 -2.09 -15.68 -9.61
N ASN A 267 -1.82 -16.00 -8.33
CA ASN A 267 -0.62 -16.75 -7.97
C ASN A 267 -0.62 -18.14 -8.63
N ASN A 268 -1.78 -18.80 -8.71
CA ASN A 268 -1.92 -20.08 -9.39
C ASN A 268 -1.65 -19.95 -10.90
N ILE A 269 -2.14 -18.90 -11.55
CA ILE A 269 -1.86 -18.61 -12.97
C ILE A 269 -0.35 -18.44 -13.21
N LEU A 270 0.37 -17.77 -12.29
CA LEU A 270 1.79 -17.48 -12.44
C LEU A 270 2.71 -18.55 -11.83
N ASN A 271 2.18 -19.61 -11.22
CA ASN A 271 2.97 -20.60 -10.49
C ASN A 271 3.93 -21.44 -11.37
N PHE A 272 3.77 -21.38 -12.70
CA PHE A 272 4.71 -21.98 -13.65
C PHE A 272 6.04 -21.21 -13.74
N LYS A 273 6.09 -19.96 -13.25
CA LYS A 273 7.31 -19.15 -13.18
C LYS A 273 8.02 -19.33 -11.84
N GLU A 274 9.35 -19.29 -11.90
CA GLU A 274 10.15 -19.06 -10.70
C GLU A 274 9.77 -17.72 -10.07
N LYS A 275 9.80 -17.70 -8.73
CA LYS A 275 9.41 -16.54 -7.94
C LYS A 275 10.32 -16.40 -6.75
N THR A 276 10.52 -15.16 -6.32
CA THR A 276 11.11 -14.88 -5.01
C THR A 276 10.00 -14.54 -4.03
N VAL A 277 10.13 -15.02 -2.80
CA VAL A 277 9.18 -14.78 -1.71
C VAL A 277 9.82 -13.81 -0.73
N GLY A 278 9.05 -12.86 -0.22
CA GLY A 278 9.49 -11.98 0.85
C GLY A 278 8.32 -11.28 1.53
N PRO A 279 8.58 -10.54 2.62
CA PRO A 279 7.56 -9.71 3.25
C PRO A 279 7.16 -8.56 2.33
N PHE A 280 6.04 -7.90 2.63
CA PHE A 280 5.77 -6.62 2.00
C PHE A 280 6.88 -5.61 2.33
N PRO A 281 7.19 -4.70 1.39
CA PRO A 281 8.12 -3.63 1.65
C PRO A 281 7.53 -2.64 2.67
N GLY A 282 8.39 -2.11 3.54
CA GLY A 282 7.97 -1.24 4.64
C GLY A 282 7.56 -2.00 5.90
N THR A 283 6.87 -1.30 6.79
CA THR A 283 6.41 -1.81 8.09
C THR A 283 4.99 -1.32 8.39
N ILE A 284 4.33 -1.92 9.36
CA ILE A 284 3.01 -1.53 9.85
C ILE A 284 3.02 -1.44 11.37
N LYS A 285 2.15 -0.61 11.93
CA LYS A 285 1.86 -0.56 13.36
C LYS A 285 0.39 -0.83 13.59
N ILE A 286 0.09 -1.78 14.48
CA ILE A 286 -1.22 -1.88 15.12
C ILE A 286 -1.24 -0.85 16.24
N THR A 287 -2.11 0.15 16.15
CA THR A 287 -2.16 1.26 17.12
C THR A 287 -2.91 0.87 18.40
N ASN A 288 -3.88 -0.03 18.25
CA ASN A 288 -4.73 -0.60 19.29
C ASN A 288 -5.32 -1.92 18.77
N LEU A 289 -4.90 -3.04 19.37
CA LEU A 289 -5.34 -4.38 18.98
C LEU A 289 -6.85 -4.59 19.17
N ASP A 290 -7.43 -4.15 20.30
CA ASP A 290 -8.86 -4.34 20.56
C ASP A 290 -9.72 -3.57 19.55
N LEU A 291 -9.27 -2.37 19.16
CA LEU A 291 -9.91 -1.58 18.11
C LEU A 291 -9.80 -2.27 16.75
N LEU A 292 -8.63 -2.82 16.41
CA LEU A 292 -8.44 -3.58 15.18
C LEU A 292 -9.38 -4.79 15.13
N LEU A 293 -9.43 -5.59 16.21
CA LEU A 293 -10.29 -6.77 16.29
C LEU A 293 -11.77 -6.40 16.18
N LYS A 294 -12.18 -5.28 16.76
CA LYS A 294 -13.54 -4.75 16.63
C LYS A 294 -13.86 -4.36 15.17
N GLN A 295 -12.94 -3.67 14.50
CA GLN A 295 -13.09 -3.28 13.10
C GLN A 295 -13.13 -4.50 12.16
N LEU A 296 -12.38 -5.55 12.49
CA LEU A 296 -12.29 -6.79 11.72
C LEU A 296 -13.30 -7.87 12.14
N GLU A 297 -14.21 -7.58 13.08
CA GLU A 297 -15.22 -8.55 13.53
C GLU A 297 -16.04 -9.13 12.37
N PRO A 298 -16.52 -8.34 11.38
CA PRO A 298 -17.24 -8.90 10.23
C PRO A 298 -16.40 -9.89 9.41
N PHE A 299 -15.07 -9.69 9.34
CA PHE A 299 -14.18 -10.60 8.63
C PHE A 299 -14.00 -11.93 9.38
N PHE A 300 -13.98 -11.89 10.71
CA PHE A 300 -13.84 -13.08 11.55
C PHE A 300 -15.17 -13.83 11.76
N SER A 301 -16.31 -13.16 11.58
CA SER A 301 -17.64 -13.73 11.78
C SER A 301 -17.80 -15.06 11.01
N GLY A 302 -18.23 -16.10 11.73
CA GLY A 302 -18.36 -17.46 11.19
C GLY A 302 -17.04 -18.20 10.92
N LYS A 303 -15.88 -17.53 11.02
CA LYS A 303 -14.55 -18.14 10.85
C LYS A 303 -13.89 -18.44 12.18
N ILE A 304 -13.81 -17.48 13.09
CA ILE A 304 -13.12 -17.60 14.39
C ILE A 304 -13.75 -16.66 15.42
N GLU A 305 -13.82 -17.10 16.68
CA GLU A 305 -14.23 -16.23 17.80
C GLU A 305 -13.00 -15.86 18.62
N ILE A 306 -12.85 -14.58 18.95
CA ILE A 306 -11.72 -14.05 19.73
C ILE A 306 -12.26 -13.45 21.02
N ILE A 307 -11.91 -14.04 22.16
CA ILE A 307 -12.43 -13.69 23.48
C ILE A 307 -11.30 -13.10 24.32
N ASN A 308 -11.56 -11.96 24.97
CA ASN A 308 -10.65 -11.41 25.97
C ASN A 308 -10.63 -12.30 27.22
N ILE A 309 -9.45 -12.78 27.62
CA ILE A 309 -9.27 -13.45 28.91
C ILE A 309 -8.94 -12.40 29.97
N ASP A 310 -7.96 -11.55 29.66
CA ASP A 310 -7.55 -10.41 30.47
C ASP A 310 -6.94 -9.31 29.57
N LYS A 311 -6.19 -8.38 30.16
CA LYS A 311 -5.56 -7.26 29.46
C LYS A 311 -4.41 -7.68 28.52
N ASP A 312 -3.78 -8.82 28.77
CA ASP A 312 -2.56 -9.28 28.09
C ASP A 312 -2.81 -10.51 27.20
N TYR A 313 -3.89 -11.26 27.45
CA TYR A 313 -4.19 -12.52 26.79
C TYR A 313 -5.59 -12.60 26.18
N LYS A 314 -5.66 -13.28 25.02
CA LYS A 314 -6.90 -13.57 24.28
C LYS A 314 -7.00 -15.05 23.95
N LYS A 315 -8.23 -15.57 23.90
CA LYS A 315 -8.56 -16.94 23.50
C LYS A 315 -9.17 -16.94 22.11
N LEU A 316 -8.60 -17.72 21.20
CA LEU A 316 -9.12 -17.96 19.86
C LEU A 316 -9.87 -19.29 19.88
N LEU A 317 -11.11 -19.31 19.39
CA LEU A 317 -11.94 -20.51 19.25
C LEU A 317 -12.18 -20.81 17.77
N TYR A 318 -11.81 -22.01 17.32
CA TYR A 318 -11.96 -22.46 15.94
C TYR A 318 -12.27 -23.97 15.87
N LYS A 319 -13.35 -24.36 15.19
CA LYS A 319 -13.75 -25.76 14.95
C LYS A 319 -13.55 -26.69 16.16
N GLN A 320 -14.11 -26.30 17.32
CA GLN A 320 -14.04 -26.99 18.63
C GLN A 320 -12.66 -27.02 19.32
N LYS A 321 -11.65 -26.35 18.76
CA LYS A 321 -10.34 -26.15 19.39
C LYS A 321 -10.25 -24.75 19.95
N SER A 322 -9.38 -24.60 20.95
CA SER A 322 -9.04 -23.29 21.48
C SER A 322 -7.54 -23.12 21.68
N ILE A 323 -7.05 -21.93 21.41
CA ILE A 323 -5.68 -21.53 21.72
C ILE A 323 -5.72 -20.22 22.50
N ILE A 324 -4.83 -20.07 23.47
CA ILE A 324 -4.63 -18.84 24.23
C ILE A 324 -3.33 -18.22 23.74
N LEU A 325 -3.37 -16.95 23.37
CA LEU A 325 -2.24 -16.18 22.88
C LEU A 325 -2.09 -14.90 23.69
N SER A 326 -0.85 -14.44 23.86
CA SER A 326 -0.63 -13.07 24.29
C SER A 326 -1.08 -12.10 23.20
N ASN A 327 -1.36 -10.84 23.55
CA ASN A 327 -1.67 -9.81 22.56
C ASN A 327 -0.55 -9.66 21.52
N ALA A 328 0.72 -9.75 21.94
CA ALA A 328 1.87 -9.65 21.04
C ALA A 328 1.94 -10.83 20.05
N ASP A 329 1.66 -12.05 20.51
CA ASP A 329 1.61 -13.23 19.62
C ASP A 329 0.43 -13.15 18.67
N LEU A 330 -0.72 -12.62 19.12
CA LEU A 330 -1.89 -12.39 18.25
C LEU A 330 -1.61 -11.32 17.20
N GLU A 331 -0.98 -10.20 17.55
CA GLU A 331 -0.55 -9.17 16.59
C GLU A 331 0.38 -9.77 15.54
N LYS A 332 1.36 -10.57 15.96
CA LYS A 332 2.26 -11.27 15.03
C LYS A 332 1.48 -12.22 14.12
N LEU A 333 0.58 -13.02 14.67
CA LEU A 333 -0.25 -13.95 13.89
C LEU A 333 -1.11 -13.21 12.86
N ILE A 334 -1.71 -12.07 13.24
CA ILE A 334 -2.49 -11.21 12.34
C ILE A 334 -1.64 -10.72 11.17
N LEU A 335 -0.42 -10.25 11.43
CA LEU A 335 0.42 -9.59 10.43
C LEU A 335 1.26 -10.55 9.58
N GLN A 336 1.69 -11.68 10.14
CA GLN A 336 2.72 -12.55 9.57
C GLN A 336 2.31 -14.02 9.49
N GLY A 337 1.25 -14.45 10.18
CA GLY A 337 0.95 -15.88 10.34
C GLY A 337 1.90 -16.54 11.35
N ASP A 338 1.81 -17.86 11.50
CA ASP A 338 2.76 -18.67 12.27
C ASP A 338 2.75 -20.11 11.77
N SER A 339 3.81 -20.54 11.09
CA SER A 339 3.95 -21.88 10.50
C SER A 339 3.76 -23.06 11.46
N ASN A 340 3.87 -22.83 12.78
CA ASN A 340 3.61 -23.85 13.80
C ASN A 340 2.13 -23.91 14.22
N LEU A 341 1.38 -22.81 14.06
CA LEU A 341 -0.06 -22.71 14.29
C LEU A 341 -0.87 -22.82 12.97
N ASP A 342 -0.19 -22.65 11.84
CA ASP A 342 -0.75 -22.36 10.51
C ASP A 342 -1.75 -23.42 10.06
N ARG A 343 -1.51 -24.72 10.23
CA ARG A 343 -2.46 -25.75 9.71
C ARG A 343 -3.90 -25.62 10.21
N LEU A 344 -4.11 -25.01 11.38
CA LEU A 344 -5.45 -24.83 11.94
C LEU A 344 -6.09 -23.50 11.52
N LEU A 345 -5.31 -22.50 11.13
CA LEU A 345 -5.78 -21.13 10.91
C LEU A 345 -5.32 -20.51 9.57
N GLU A 346 -4.72 -21.30 8.68
CA GLU A 346 -4.13 -20.92 7.37
C GLU A 346 -5.11 -20.15 6.46
N ASP A 347 -6.41 -20.39 6.58
CA ASP A 347 -7.43 -19.68 5.80
C ASP A 347 -7.89 -18.35 6.44
N ILE A 348 -7.36 -18.00 7.61
CA ILE A 348 -7.73 -16.81 8.39
C ILE A 348 -6.51 -15.90 8.60
N PHE A 349 -5.36 -16.48 8.95
CA PHE A 349 -4.13 -15.77 9.25
C PHE A 349 -3.00 -16.14 8.26
N PRO A 350 -2.09 -15.20 7.93
CA PRO A 350 -2.20 -13.76 8.23
C PRO A 350 -3.44 -13.15 7.59
N ILE A 351 -3.97 -12.10 8.20
CA ILE A 351 -5.11 -11.37 7.62
C ILE A 351 -4.62 -10.72 6.33
N PRO A 352 -5.36 -10.83 5.22
CA PRO A 352 -4.90 -10.24 3.98
C PRO A 352 -5.00 -8.71 4.07
N LEU A 353 -3.85 -8.06 4.02
CA LEU A 353 -3.68 -6.62 4.04
C LEU A 353 -3.28 -6.11 2.64
N PRO A 354 -3.60 -4.86 2.28
CA PRO A 354 -3.28 -4.34 0.96
C PRO A 354 -1.76 -4.24 0.75
N PHE A 355 -1.33 -4.48 -0.48
CA PHE A 355 0.07 -4.32 -0.88
C PHE A 355 0.46 -2.84 -0.89
N PRO A 356 1.59 -2.43 -0.27
CA PRO A 356 1.91 -1.01 -0.10
C PRO A 356 2.46 -0.33 -1.37
N GLU A 357 3.09 -1.04 -2.31
CA GLU A 357 3.65 -0.45 -3.55
C GLU A 357 2.61 -0.32 -4.68
N GLY A 358 1.40 0.15 -4.33
CA GLY A 358 0.32 0.42 -5.28
C GLY A 358 0.07 1.91 -5.50
N LEU A 359 -1.14 2.26 -5.96
CA LEU A 359 -1.52 3.68 -6.15
C LEU A 359 -1.60 4.47 -4.84
N ASN A 360 -1.85 3.80 -3.72
CA ASN A 360 -1.92 4.42 -2.38
C ASN A 360 -0.56 4.58 -1.68
N TYR A 361 0.57 4.31 -2.36
CA TYR A 361 1.90 4.50 -1.80
C TYR A 361 2.18 5.99 -1.47
N VAL A 362 2.84 6.25 -0.32
CA VAL A 362 3.18 7.61 0.17
C VAL A 362 4.60 7.74 0.72
#